data_AF-A0A350BQ70-F1
#
_entry.id   AF-A0A350BQ70-F1
#
_cell.length_a   1.000
_cell.length_b   1.000
_cell.length_c   1.000
_cell.angle_alpha   90.00
_cell.angle_beta   90.00
_cell.angle_gamma   90.00
#
_symmetry.space_group_name_H-M   'P 1'
#
loop_
_entity.id
_entity.type
_entity.pdbx_description
1 polymer ?
#
loop_
_entity_poly.entity_id
_entity_poly.type
_entity_poly.pdbx_seq_one_letter_code
_entity_poly.pdbx_strand_id
1 'polypeptide(L)'
;MEQASEALNETNRRPPSRQPQMNVAMTAFLMTVLWWCSPAQQQAEAGLAYALPQTEPDNRYKADILLIVAHPDDETAVGSYLAKAVIDDGKRIAVIYANRGEGGGNSIGDEQASSLGAIREIEARRAVGSIGIHNVWFLNGRDTPGQDVFRSLQTWGHGSTLEQVVRLIRLARPEVILTWLPHFVAGENHGDHQAAGIIATEAFDLAGDPTAYPSQVVPPREPTDISNVTEGLRVWQPKKIYYFSDASHPVEASGPPFDIGEISRQRRVPFYQIAAELQTYHRTQADVSEPAAQALRTGNFDSLRLWLQRFRLVFGKSVVPCRPTGDVFEGVTQGAAAFKRTRGYPIGTQRGVAMELGGVFAFYRNFWHAHEIEHLASIVEPEIEIAVHSYLHIPLLLRNDTEDSVEVLLESGVPAGWKEASGSGRYRLGPFETRSVQTFFIAPPDPAGQMEDIRWMARVGGNLLNTVVMKVKVSEWTLPQ
;
A
#
# COMPACT_ATOMS: atom_id res chain seq x y z
N MET A 1 -64.11 -47.41 4.60
CA MET A 1 -63.19 -47.92 3.56
C MET A 1 -61.87 -48.18 4.26
N GLU A 2 -61.70 -49.34 4.90
CA GLU A 2 -61.31 -50.62 4.28
C GLU A 2 -59.78 -50.59 4.03
N GLN A 3 -58.90 -51.46 4.53
CA GLN A 3 -58.97 -52.73 5.29
C GLN A 3 -57.53 -53.11 5.71
N ALA A 4 -57.43 -53.96 6.75
CA ALA A 4 -56.46 -55.06 7.00
C ALA A 4 -54.93 -54.79 7.04
N SER A 5 -54.10 -55.48 7.83
CA SER A 5 -54.21 -56.80 8.49
C SER A 5 -53.35 -56.82 9.77
N GLU A 6 -53.90 -57.26 10.91
CA GLU A 6 -53.63 -58.55 11.60
C GLU A 6 -52.14 -58.80 11.94
N ALA A 7 -51.71 -58.72 13.21
CA ALA A 7 -52.02 -59.54 14.40
C ALA A 7 -51.03 -60.70 14.59
N LEU A 8 -50.45 -60.79 15.79
CA LEU A 8 -50.30 -62.04 16.55
C LEU A 8 -49.92 -61.73 18.01
N ASN A 9 -50.93 -61.88 18.87
CA ASN A 9 -50.95 -62.41 20.25
C ASN A 9 -49.71 -63.19 20.69
N GLU A 10 -49.37 -63.39 21.96
CA GLU A 10 -49.83 -63.00 23.31
C GLU A 10 -48.78 -63.69 24.20
N THR A 11 -48.45 -63.15 25.36
CA THR A 11 -48.45 -63.94 26.61
C THR A 11 -48.21 -63.05 27.81
N ASN A 12 -49.27 -62.95 28.60
CA ASN A 12 -49.40 -62.20 29.83
C ASN A 12 -49.21 -63.18 31.00
N ARG A 13 -48.22 -63.00 31.90
CA ARG A 13 -48.26 -63.51 33.28
C ARG A 13 -47.40 -62.66 34.24
N ARG A 14 -48.07 -61.90 35.10
CA ARG A 14 -47.62 -61.49 36.46
C ARG A 14 -48.36 -62.39 37.49
N PRO A 15 -48.09 -62.33 38.81
CA PRO A 15 -46.89 -61.97 39.60
C PRO A 15 -46.57 -63.10 40.63
N PRO A 16 -45.67 -62.91 41.62
CA PRO A 16 -46.23 -62.67 42.96
C PRO A 16 -45.40 -61.71 43.85
N SER A 17 -46.12 -60.99 44.70
CA SER A 17 -45.62 -60.21 45.82
C SER A 17 -45.42 -61.10 47.06
N ARG A 18 -44.24 -61.04 47.68
CA ARG A 18 -44.02 -61.42 49.08
C ARG A 18 -43.13 -60.38 49.74
N GLN A 19 -43.64 -59.72 50.78
CA GLN A 19 -42.83 -59.04 51.79
C GLN A 19 -42.23 -60.07 52.75
N PRO A 20 -41.13 -59.71 53.43
CA PRO A 20 -41.19 -59.71 54.89
C PRO A 20 -40.48 -58.51 55.57
N GLN A 21 -41.19 -58.01 56.59
CA GLN A 21 -40.78 -57.57 57.93
C GLN A 21 -39.39 -56.97 58.24
N MET A 22 -39.45 -55.72 58.73
CA MET A 22 -38.83 -55.12 59.93
C MET A 22 -37.36 -55.43 60.29
N ASN A 23 -36.53 -54.38 60.35
CA ASN A 23 -35.84 -54.03 61.59
C ASN A 23 -35.35 -52.56 61.62
N VAL A 24 -35.31 -52.07 62.86
CA VAL A 24 -35.15 -50.71 63.36
C VAL A 24 -33.72 -50.18 63.25
N ALA A 25 -33.54 -48.92 62.80
CA ALA A 25 -32.50 -48.03 63.30
C ALA A 25 -32.77 -46.57 62.89
N MET A 26 -32.75 -45.70 63.91
CA MET A 26 -33.05 -44.27 63.90
C MET A 26 -31.86 -43.47 63.37
N THR A 27 -32.01 -42.72 62.27
CA THR A 27 -31.14 -41.57 61.96
C THR A 27 -31.85 -40.53 61.09
N ALA A 28 -31.52 -39.26 61.32
CA ALA A 28 -32.20 -38.05 60.90
C ALA A 28 -32.61 -37.95 59.41
N PHE A 29 -33.80 -37.40 59.20
CA PHE A 29 -34.43 -37.09 57.92
C PHE A 29 -33.70 -35.92 57.24
N LEU A 30 -32.75 -36.21 56.34
CA LEU A 30 -32.25 -35.22 55.39
C LEU A 30 -33.17 -35.24 54.16
N MET A 31 -33.79 -34.11 53.82
CA MET A 31 -34.64 -33.96 52.63
C MET A 31 -33.84 -34.30 51.35
N THR A 32 -34.00 -35.51 50.83
CA THR A 32 -33.64 -35.83 49.45
C THR A 32 -34.81 -35.47 48.55
N VAL A 33 -34.85 -34.20 48.15
CA VAL A 33 -35.59 -33.79 46.96
C VAL A 33 -34.94 -34.50 45.77
N LEU A 34 -35.55 -35.59 45.31
CA LEU A 34 -35.26 -36.19 44.02
C LEU A 34 -35.67 -35.20 42.94
N TRP A 35 -34.73 -34.34 42.52
CA TRP A 35 -34.84 -33.61 41.27
C TRP A 35 -34.85 -34.63 40.14
N TRP A 36 -36.06 -34.92 39.63
CA TRP A 36 -36.22 -35.41 38.28
C TRP A 36 -35.79 -34.28 37.35
N CYS A 37 -34.50 -34.22 37.01
CA CYS A 37 -34.06 -33.41 35.88
C CYS A 37 -34.79 -33.94 34.65
N SER A 38 -35.74 -33.17 34.14
CA SER A 38 -36.30 -33.40 32.82
C SER A 38 -35.15 -33.36 31.81
N PRO A 39 -35.14 -34.18 30.74
CA PRO A 39 -34.12 -34.13 29.69
C PRO A 39 -33.91 -32.71 29.11
N ALA A 40 -34.93 -31.86 29.21
CA ALA A 40 -34.88 -30.44 28.85
C ALA A 40 -33.87 -29.61 29.66
N GLN A 41 -33.58 -29.97 30.92
CA GLN A 41 -32.62 -29.25 31.77
C GLN A 41 -31.16 -29.66 31.48
N GLN A 42 -30.93 -30.89 31.00
CA GLN A 42 -29.61 -31.31 30.49
C GLN A 42 -29.29 -30.74 29.11
N GLN A 43 -30.29 -30.46 28.27
CA GLN A 43 -30.09 -29.72 27.02
C GLN A 43 -29.86 -28.22 27.26
N ALA A 44 -30.34 -27.64 28.36
CA ALA A 44 -30.12 -26.23 28.68
C ALA A 44 -28.67 -25.93 29.13
N GLU A 45 -28.01 -26.86 29.82
CA GLU A 45 -26.58 -26.71 30.21
C GLU A 45 -25.60 -27.06 29.09
N ALA A 46 -26.04 -27.80 28.08
CA ALA A 46 -25.29 -28.05 26.84
C ALA A 46 -25.40 -26.89 25.83
N GLY A 47 -26.07 -25.79 26.21
CA GLY A 47 -25.91 -24.48 25.57
C GLY A 47 -24.55 -23.86 25.93
N LEU A 48 -23.47 -24.63 25.75
CA LEU A 48 -22.10 -24.15 25.82
C LEU A 48 -22.02 -22.94 24.90
N ALA A 49 -21.64 -21.79 25.45
CA ALA A 49 -21.24 -20.64 24.67
C ALA A 49 -20.27 -21.13 23.58
N TYR A 50 -20.73 -21.19 22.33
CA TYR A 50 -19.87 -21.50 21.19
C TYR A 50 -19.03 -20.26 20.96
N ALA A 51 -18.00 -20.11 21.78
CA ALA A 51 -16.93 -19.15 21.58
C ALA A 51 -15.75 -19.97 21.08
N LEU A 52 -15.40 -19.79 19.81
CA LEU A 52 -14.07 -20.23 19.38
C LEU A 52 -13.05 -19.55 20.30
N PRO A 53 -12.02 -20.28 20.78
CA PRO A 53 -10.96 -19.65 21.54
C PRO A 53 -10.41 -18.47 20.75
N GLN A 54 -10.19 -17.33 21.40
CA GLN A 54 -9.48 -16.22 20.78
C GLN A 54 -8.09 -16.72 20.40
N THR A 55 -7.90 -17.05 19.12
CA THR A 55 -6.61 -17.49 18.63
C THR A 55 -5.70 -16.28 18.48
N GLU A 56 -4.49 -16.42 19.01
CA GLU A 56 -3.40 -15.54 18.62
C GLU A 56 -3.26 -15.57 17.09
N PRO A 57 -2.81 -14.47 16.47
CA PRO A 57 -2.66 -14.40 15.03
C PRO A 57 -1.74 -15.51 14.58
N ASP A 58 -1.98 -16.06 13.39
CA ASP A 58 -1.10 -17.07 12.85
C ASP A 58 0.32 -16.52 12.71
N ASN A 59 1.20 -17.00 13.59
CA ASN A 59 2.56 -16.50 13.72
C ASN A 59 3.39 -16.70 12.43
N ARG A 60 2.94 -17.57 11.51
CA ARG A 60 3.54 -17.75 10.18
C ARG A 60 3.42 -16.50 9.32
N TYR A 61 2.34 -15.72 9.47
CA TYR A 61 2.10 -14.50 8.69
C TYR A 61 2.73 -13.26 9.31
N LYS A 62 3.02 -13.27 10.62
CA LYS A 62 3.45 -12.08 11.35
C LYS A 62 4.74 -11.48 10.76
N ALA A 63 4.68 -10.19 10.47
CA ALA A 63 5.81 -9.36 10.04
C ALA A 63 6.04 -8.20 11.02
N ASP A 64 7.28 -7.74 11.14
CA ASP A 64 7.63 -6.48 11.81
C ASP A 64 7.63 -5.33 10.79
N ILE A 65 8.09 -5.59 9.56
CA ILE A 65 8.02 -4.68 8.41
C ILE A 65 7.18 -5.31 7.30
N LEU A 66 6.26 -4.56 6.71
CA LEU A 66 5.62 -4.90 5.44
C LEU A 66 6.13 -3.95 4.36
N LEU A 67 6.81 -4.49 3.36
CA LEU A 67 7.18 -3.76 2.15
C LEU A 67 6.06 -3.88 1.12
N ILE A 68 5.57 -2.76 0.61
CA ILE A 68 4.53 -2.71 -0.43
C ILE A 68 5.10 -1.95 -1.62
N VAL A 69 5.29 -2.64 -2.73
CA VAL A 69 5.94 -2.12 -3.93
C VAL A 69 5.17 -2.54 -5.19
N ALA A 70 5.51 -1.98 -6.33
CA ALA A 70 4.83 -2.27 -7.59
C ALA A 70 5.36 -3.56 -8.21
N HIS A 71 6.66 -3.58 -8.53
CA HIS A 71 7.30 -4.55 -9.41
C HIS A 71 8.28 -5.48 -8.69
N PRO A 72 8.47 -6.72 -9.20
CA PRO A 72 9.56 -7.60 -8.80
C PRO A 72 10.93 -7.04 -9.21
N ASP A 73 11.63 -6.43 -8.25
CA ASP A 73 12.96 -5.76 -8.31
C ASP A 73 12.96 -4.46 -7.48
N ASP A 74 11.80 -3.84 -7.29
CA ASP A 74 11.62 -2.62 -6.48
C ASP A 74 12.20 -2.78 -5.06
N GLU A 75 12.20 -3.98 -4.49
CA GLU A 75 12.75 -4.17 -3.14
C GLU A 75 14.26 -3.94 -3.07
N THR A 76 14.94 -3.99 -4.22
CA THR A 76 16.38 -3.76 -4.33
C THR A 76 16.75 -2.32 -3.96
N ALA A 77 15.84 -1.36 -4.16
CA ALA A 77 15.94 0.04 -3.75
C ALA A 77 16.28 0.16 -2.25
N VAL A 78 15.67 -0.70 -1.42
CA VAL A 78 15.89 -0.74 0.03
C VAL A 78 16.57 -2.03 0.48
N GLY A 79 17.13 -2.82 -0.45
CA GLY A 79 17.63 -4.16 -0.18
C GLY A 79 18.72 -4.23 0.89
N SER A 80 19.58 -3.21 0.94
CA SER A 80 20.60 -3.09 2.00
C SER A 80 19.97 -2.93 3.39
N TYR A 81 18.88 -2.15 3.52
CA TYR A 81 18.17 -1.95 4.77
C TYR A 81 17.39 -3.21 5.17
N LEU A 82 16.72 -3.85 4.20
CA LEU A 82 16.00 -5.12 4.43
C LEU A 82 16.97 -6.20 4.95
N ALA A 83 18.16 -6.31 4.34
CA ALA A 83 19.20 -7.22 4.78
C ALA A 83 19.62 -6.94 6.23
N LYS A 84 19.87 -5.66 6.60
CA LYS A 84 20.17 -5.29 7.99
C LYS A 84 19.06 -5.69 8.95
N ALA A 85 17.82 -5.33 8.63
CA ALA A 85 16.67 -5.58 9.47
C ALA A 85 16.47 -7.08 9.73
N VAL A 86 16.59 -7.93 8.70
CA VAL A 86 16.45 -9.38 8.86
C VAL A 86 17.66 -10.01 9.52
N ILE A 87 18.85 -9.79 8.95
CA ILE A 87 20.06 -10.52 9.31
C ILE A 87 20.58 -10.06 10.65
N ASP A 88 20.69 -8.75 10.89
CA ASP A 88 21.39 -8.23 12.05
C ASP A 88 20.44 -7.86 13.21
N ASP A 89 19.22 -7.45 12.89
CA ASP A 89 18.23 -6.98 13.88
C ASP A 89 17.11 -8.01 14.14
N GLY A 90 17.12 -9.14 13.44
CA GLY A 90 16.20 -10.26 13.66
C GLY A 90 14.73 -9.94 13.36
N LYS A 91 14.46 -8.94 12.51
CA LYS A 91 13.10 -8.53 12.13
C LYS A 91 12.53 -9.48 11.10
N ARG A 92 11.23 -9.77 11.24
CA ARG A 92 10.46 -10.47 10.20
C ARG A 92 9.96 -9.46 9.18
N ILE A 93 10.15 -9.75 7.91
CA ILE A 93 9.67 -8.92 6.82
C ILE A 93 8.73 -9.74 5.95
N ALA A 94 7.71 -9.07 5.43
CA ALA A 94 6.90 -9.59 4.34
C ALA A 94 6.83 -8.57 3.20
N VAL A 95 6.58 -9.03 1.98
CA VAL A 95 6.56 -8.22 0.76
C VAL A 95 5.25 -8.42 0.01
N ILE A 96 4.68 -7.32 -0.46
CA ILE A 96 3.57 -7.30 -1.41
C ILE A 96 4.07 -6.62 -2.68
N TYR A 97 4.00 -7.34 -3.80
CA TYR A 97 4.13 -6.80 -5.13
C TYR A 97 2.74 -6.56 -5.71
N ALA A 98 2.47 -5.36 -6.20
CA ALA A 98 1.16 -5.02 -6.75
C ALA A 98 0.90 -5.70 -8.10
N ASN A 99 1.95 -5.93 -8.89
CA ASN A 99 1.92 -6.65 -10.16
C ASN A 99 3.07 -7.68 -10.24
N ARG A 100 3.34 -8.24 -11.43
CA ARG A 100 4.44 -9.22 -11.65
C ARG A 100 5.55 -8.68 -12.54
N GLY A 101 5.58 -7.38 -12.84
CA GLY A 101 6.54 -6.80 -13.77
C GLY A 101 6.39 -7.34 -15.20
N GLU A 102 5.18 -7.80 -15.57
CA GLU A 102 4.98 -8.49 -16.84
C GLU A 102 5.00 -7.59 -18.07
N GLY A 103 4.98 -6.27 -17.89
CA GLY A 103 5.02 -5.24 -18.93
C GLY A 103 6.44 -4.75 -19.25
N GLY A 104 7.43 -5.09 -18.42
CA GLY A 104 8.83 -4.73 -18.62
C GLY A 104 9.55 -5.59 -19.67
N GLY A 105 10.80 -5.21 -19.98
CA GLY A 105 11.67 -5.97 -20.89
C GLY A 105 12.19 -7.28 -20.29
N ASN A 106 12.70 -8.17 -21.15
CA ASN A 106 13.40 -9.41 -20.76
C ASN A 106 14.80 -9.43 -21.37
N SER A 107 15.83 -9.36 -20.54
CA SER A 107 17.22 -9.29 -20.98
C SER A 107 17.86 -10.65 -21.31
N ILE A 108 17.19 -11.76 -21.00
CA ILE A 108 17.80 -13.10 -21.09
C ILE A 108 16.96 -14.12 -21.89
N GLY A 109 15.85 -13.71 -22.50
CA GLY A 109 14.97 -14.59 -23.25
C GLY A 109 13.83 -13.87 -23.97
N ASP A 110 13.00 -14.65 -24.66
CA ASP A 110 11.87 -14.17 -25.47
C ASP A 110 10.53 -14.20 -24.72
N GLU A 111 10.49 -14.74 -23.50
CA GLU A 111 9.26 -14.75 -22.69
C GLU A 111 8.83 -13.33 -22.34
N GLN A 112 7.55 -13.04 -22.57
CA GLN A 112 6.94 -11.72 -22.38
C GLN A 112 5.57 -11.87 -21.71
N ALA A 113 5.00 -10.73 -21.27
CA ALA A 113 3.67 -10.68 -20.66
C ALA A 113 3.54 -11.73 -19.54
N SER A 114 2.44 -12.48 -19.48
CA SER A 114 2.17 -13.42 -18.40
C SER A 114 3.29 -14.45 -18.16
N SER A 115 4.01 -14.87 -19.20
CA SER A 115 5.15 -15.80 -19.05
C SER A 115 6.33 -15.13 -18.36
N LEU A 116 6.63 -13.86 -18.68
CA LEU A 116 7.64 -13.07 -17.99
C LEU A 116 7.26 -12.82 -16.54
N GLY A 117 6.00 -12.48 -16.27
CA GLY A 117 5.51 -12.31 -14.90
C GLY A 117 5.66 -13.57 -14.05
N ALA A 118 5.45 -14.76 -14.62
CA ALA A 118 5.67 -16.03 -13.93
C ALA A 118 7.16 -16.28 -13.62
N ILE A 119 8.07 -15.89 -14.51
CA ILE A 119 9.52 -15.95 -14.29
C ILE A 119 9.91 -14.99 -13.16
N ARG A 120 9.49 -13.72 -13.24
CA ARG A 120 9.81 -12.68 -12.27
C ARG A 120 9.27 -12.95 -10.87
N GLU A 121 8.13 -13.62 -10.75
CA GLU A 121 7.64 -14.12 -9.46
C GLU A 121 8.65 -15.08 -8.79
N ILE A 122 9.28 -15.97 -9.57
CA ILE A 122 10.34 -16.86 -9.04
C ILE A 122 11.61 -16.07 -8.73
N GLU A 123 12.00 -15.11 -9.58
CA GLU A 123 13.17 -14.25 -9.36
C GLU A 123 13.04 -13.48 -8.04
N ALA A 124 11.96 -12.72 -7.84
CA ALA A 124 11.72 -11.98 -6.60
C ALA A 124 11.66 -12.89 -5.36
N ARG A 125 10.96 -14.03 -5.42
CA ARG A 125 10.91 -14.97 -4.29
C ARG A 125 12.29 -15.49 -3.91
N ARG A 126 13.18 -15.73 -4.88
CA ARG A 126 14.57 -16.15 -4.63
C ARG A 126 15.42 -14.99 -4.12
N ALA A 127 15.25 -13.80 -4.69
CA ALA A 127 15.93 -12.58 -4.30
C ALA A 127 15.72 -12.30 -2.81
N VAL A 128 14.47 -12.12 -2.39
CA VAL A 128 14.15 -11.83 -0.98
C VAL A 128 14.35 -13.04 -0.06
N GLY A 129 14.17 -14.25 -0.60
CA GLY A 129 14.48 -15.49 0.10
C GLY A 129 15.96 -15.63 0.49
N SER A 130 16.88 -15.08 -0.30
CA SER A 130 18.33 -15.11 -0.01
C SER A 130 18.72 -14.37 1.28
N ILE A 131 17.91 -13.38 1.67
CA ILE A 131 18.06 -12.61 2.91
C ILE A 131 17.08 -13.04 4.02
N GLY A 132 16.28 -14.09 3.81
CA GLY A 132 15.41 -14.68 4.85
C GLY A 132 13.96 -14.21 4.84
N ILE A 133 13.49 -13.59 3.75
CA ILE A 133 12.10 -13.14 3.60
C ILE A 133 11.31 -14.20 2.82
N HIS A 134 10.25 -14.74 3.43
CA HIS A 134 9.49 -15.85 2.83
C HIS A 134 7.99 -15.56 2.66
N ASN A 135 7.46 -14.55 3.37
CA ASN A 135 6.10 -14.08 3.18
C ASN A 135 6.08 -13.09 2.02
N VAL A 136 5.76 -13.60 0.83
CA VAL A 136 5.76 -12.82 -0.42
C VAL A 136 4.44 -13.04 -1.15
N TRP A 137 3.70 -11.96 -1.34
CA TRP A 137 2.42 -11.94 -2.04
C TRP A 137 2.51 -11.12 -3.32
N PHE A 138 1.82 -11.59 -4.36
CA PHE A 138 1.66 -10.88 -5.63
C PHE A 138 0.17 -10.63 -5.82
N LEU A 139 -0.19 -9.38 -6.03
CA LEU A 139 -1.57 -9.00 -6.35
C LEU A 139 -1.81 -9.16 -7.86
N ASN A 140 -2.95 -8.67 -8.33
CA ASN A 140 -3.38 -8.81 -9.72
C ASN A 140 -3.41 -7.46 -10.45
N GLY A 141 -2.62 -6.48 -9.97
CA GLY A 141 -2.36 -5.27 -10.72
C GLY A 141 -1.71 -5.61 -12.06
N ARG A 142 -2.04 -4.84 -13.09
CA ARG A 142 -1.39 -4.92 -14.39
C ARG A 142 -0.22 -3.94 -14.40
N ASP A 143 0.95 -4.42 -14.77
CA ASP A 143 2.12 -3.57 -15.02
C ASP A 143 1.82 -2.57 -16.15
N THR A 144 1.95 -1.27 -15.86
CA THR A 144 1.70 -0.21 -16.84
C THR A 144 2.93 0.67 -17.11
N PRO A 145 3.35 0.82 -18.38
CA PRO A 145 4.42 1.72 -18.73
C PRO A 145 3.89 3.15 -18.83
N GLY A 146 4.26 4.02 -17.88
CA GLY A 146 3.93 5.44 -17.96
C GLY A 146 4.09 6.21 -16.65
N GLN A 147 3.80 7.51 -16.71
CA GLN A 147 3.87 8.42 -15.57
C GLN A 147 2.50 8.68 -14.90
N ASP A 148 1.41 8.18 -15.50
CA ASP A 148 0.04 8.38 -15.05
C ASP A 148 -0.38 7.39 -13.94
N VAL A 149 -0.31 7.85 -12.70
CA VAL A 149 -0.78 7.11 -11.52
C VAL A 149 -2.26 6.73 -11.58
N PHE A 150 -3.12 7.53 -12.21
CA PHE A 150 -4.55 7.23 -12.28
C PHE A 150 -4.82 6.07 -13.23
N ARG A 151 -4.03 5.95 -14.30
CA ARG A 151 -4.05 4.77 -15.16
C ARG A 151 -3.68 3.52 -14.37
N SER A 152 -2.61 3.55 -13.58
CA SER A 152 -2.20 2.43 -12.71
C SER A 152 -3.27 2.05 -11.70
N LEU A 153 -3.82 3.01 -10.96
CA LEU A 153 -4.89 2.77 -9.99
C LEU A 153 -6.15 2.19 -10.66
N GLN A 154 -6.48 2.65 -11.87
CA GLN A 154 -7.61 2.14 -12.64
C GLN A 154 -7.37 0.71 -13.11
N THR A 155 -6.22 0.41 -13.71
CA THR A 155 -5.90 -0.92 -14.24
C THR A 155 -5.73 -1.95 -13.13
N TRP A 156 -5.31 -1.54 -11.94
CA TRP A 156 -5.20 -2.40 -10.77
C TRP A 156 -6.54 -2.62 -10.05
N GLY A 157 -7.58 -1.87 -10.41
CA GLY A 157 -8.84 -1.88 -9.67
C GLY A 157 -8.65 -1.39 -8.24
N HIS A 158 -8.31 -0.11 -8.07
CA HIS A 158 -8.01 0.59 -6.81
C HIS A 158 -8.72 -0.01 -5.59
N GLY A 159 -10.06 -0.02 -5.58
CA GLY A 159 -10.83 -0.51 -4.43
C GLY A 159 -10.55 -1.97 -4.04
N SER A 160 -10.40 -2.86 -5.04
CA SER A 160 -10.12 -4.29 -4.82
C SER A 160 -8.67 -4.58 -4.44
N THR A 161 -7.73 -3.77 -4.94
CA THR A 161 -6.32 -3.86 -4.57
C THR A 161 -6.12 -3.34 -3.15
N LEU A 162 -6.73 -2.21 -2.81
CA LEU A 162 -6.73 -1.66 -1.46
C LEU A 162 -7.36 -2.63 -0.45
N GLU A 163 -8.48 -3.28 -0.81
CA GLU A 163 -9.10 -4.33 0.02
C GLU A 163 -8.11 -5.46 0.36
N GLN A 164 -7.39 -5.97 -0.64
CA GLN A 164 -6.42 -7.05 -0.46
C GLN A 164 -5.24 -6.63 0.40
N VAL A 165 -4.73 -5.41 0.23
CA VAL A 165 -3.63 -4.90 1.07
C VAL A 165 -4.09 -4.74 2.52
N VAL A 166 -5.29 -4.20 2.77
CA VAL A 166 -5.87 -4.11 4.12
C VAL A 166 -6.02 -5.50 4.75
N ARG A 167 -6.49 -6.50 3.99
CA ARG A 167 -6.58 -7.90 4.44
C ARG A 167 -5.21 -8.42 4.88
N LEU A 168 -4.19 -8.21 4.06
CA LEU A 168 -2.82 -8.66 4.34
C LEU A 168 -2.20 -7.94 5.53
N ILE A 169 -2.48 -6.65 5.74
CA ILE A 169 -2.06 -5.93 6.95
C ILE A 169 -2.72 -6.54 8.21
N ARG A 170 -4.01 -6.86 8.17
CA ARG A 170 -4.73 -7.48 9.30
C ARG A 170 -4.23 -8.89 9.63
N LEU A 171 -3.81 -9.64 8.60
CA LEU A 171 -3.17 -10.95 8.73
C LEU A 171 -1.73 -10.85 9.25
N ALA A 172 -0.87 -10.09 8.58
CA ALA A 172 0.56 -10.01 8.85
C ALA A 172 0.90 -9.10 10.05
N ARG A 173 0.00 -8.20 10.43
CA ARG A 173 0.13 -7.29 11.56
C ARG A 173 1.48 -6.55 11.64
N PRO A 174 1.93 -5.88 10.57
CA PRO A 174 3.22 -5.20 10.55
C PRO A 174 3.28 -4.04 11.54
N GLU A 175 4.44 -3.83 12.16
CA GLU A 175 4.67 -2.63 12.97
C GLU A 175 4.93 -1.41 12.09
N VAL A 176 5.65 -1.63 10.98
CA VAL A 176 6.06 -0.58 10.04
C VAL A 176 5.72 -0.98 8.61
N ILE A 177 5.30 -0.01 7.80
CA ILE A 177 5.16 -0.15 6.36
C ILE A 177 6.28 0.63 5.66
N LEU A 178 6.90 0.03 4.65
CA LEU A 178 7.80 0.68 3.70
C LEU A 178 7.18 0.63 2.31
N THR A 179 7.27 1.71 1.54
CA THR A 179 6.69 1.78 0.17
C THR A 179 7.28 2.94 -0.63
N TRP A 180 6.90 3.08 -1.89
CA TRP A 180 7.27 4.20 -2.76
C TRP A 180 6.67 5.53 -2.28
N LEU A 181 7.35 6.64 -2.58
CA LEU A 181 6.89 8.00 -2.25
C LEU A 181 5.60 8.35 -3.03
N PRO A 182 4.48 8.68 -2.36
CA PRO A 182 3.25 9.13 -3.02
C PRO A 182 3.38 10.60 -3.42
N HIS A 183 4.26 10.86 -4.39
CA HIS A 183 4.57 12.17 -4.95
C HIS A 183 4.93 12.02 -6.42
N PHE A 184 4.62 13.02 -7.25
CA PHE A 184 5.11 13.08 -8.62
C PHE A 184 6.52 13.68 -8.64
N VAL A 185 7.54 12.89 -8.97
CA VAL A 185 8.97 13.31 -8.91
C VAL A 185 9.66 13.01 -10.24
N ALA A 186 10.35 13.98 -10.83
CA ALA A 186 11.03 13.80 -12.10
C ALA A 186 12.13 12.72 -11.99
N GLY A 187 12.24 11.89 -13.02
CA GLY A 187 13.17 10.75 -13.06
C GLY A 187 12.70 9.47 -12.35
N GLU A 188 11.67 9.55 -11.49
CA GLU A 188 11.10 8.40 -10.76
C GLU A 188 9.58 8.28 -10.91
N ASN A 189 8.95 9.15 -11.71
CA ASN A 189 7.49 9.30 -11.80
C ASN A 189 6.73 8.13 -12.42
N HIS A 190 7.23 6.89 -12.35
CA HIS A 190 6.51 5.69 -12.75
C HIS A 190 5.13 5.63 -12.05
N GLY A 191 4.06 5.52 -12.84
CA GLY A 191 2.67 5.53 -12.34
C GLY A 191 2.39 4.41 -11.34
N ASP A 192 2.94 3.21 -11.59
CA ASP A 192 2.79 2.06 -10.69
C ASP A 192 3.51 2.27 -9.34
N HIS A 193 4.68 2.91 -9.29
CA HIS A 193 5.37 3.23 -8.02
C HIS A 193 4.51 4.20 -7.20
N GLN A 194 4.02 5.25 -7.85
CA GLN A 194 3.09 6.22 -7.25
C GLN A 194 1.83 5.52 -6.72
N ALA A 195 1.24 4.61 -7.49
CA ALA A 195 0.04 3.86 -7.09
C ALA A 195 0.30 2.96 -5.88
N ALA A 196 1.45 2.28 -5.81
CA ALA A 196 1.84 1.50 -4.64
C ALA A 196 1.93 2.37 -3.38
N GLY A 197 2.55 3.56 -3.48
CA GLY A 197 2.65 4.52 -2.39
C GLY A 197 1.28 5.03 -1.91
N ILE A 198 0.36 5.29 -2.83
CA ILE A 198 -1.03 5.68 -2.53
C ILE A 198 -1.75 4.56 -1.79
N ILE A 199 -1.77 3.34 -2.35
CA ILE A 199 -2.45 2.18 -1.79
C ILE A 199 -1.92 1.86 -0.38
N ALA A 200 -0.59 1.88 -0.20
CA ALA A 200 0.02 1.61 1.09
C ALA A 200 -0.35 2.66 2.15
N THR A 201 -0.44 3.93 1.76
CA THR A 201 -0.83 5.03 2.64
C THR A 201 -2.30 4.92 3.06
N GLU A 202 -3.20 4.65 2.12
CA GLU A 202 -4.62 4.42 2.42
C GLU A 202 -4.80 3.15 3.28
N ALA A 203 -4.09 2.07 2.97
CA ALA A 203 -4.19 0.83 3.71
C ALA A 203 -3.68 0.96 5.15
N PHE A 204 -2.62 1.77 5.37
CA PHE A 204 -2.15 2.14 6.71
C PHE A 204 -3.26 2.78 7.55
N ASP A 205 -4.08 3.63 6.93
CA ASP A 205 -5.17 4.35 7.59
C ASP A 205 -6.42 3.49 7.80
N LEU A 206 -6.68 2.52 6.92
CA LEU A 206 -7.90 1.72 6.95
C LEU A 206 -7.76 0.41 7.72
N ALA A 207 -6.56 -0.14 7.87
CA ALA A 207 -6.39 -1.48 8.46
C ALA A 207 -6.84 -1.58 9.92
N GLY A 208 -6.76 -0.47 10.66
CA GLY A 208 -7.25 -0.34 12.04
C GLY A 208 -8.75 -0.03 12.15
N ASP A 209 -9.43 0.33 11.05
CA ASP A 209 -10.84 0.72 11.04
C ASP A 209 -11.75 -0.52 10.86
N PRO A 210 -12.60 -0.88 11.83
CA PRO A 210 -13.49 -2.05 11.70
C PRO A 210 -14.63 -1.86 10.69
N THR A 211 -14.88 -0.63 10.24
CA THR A 211 -15.93 -0.31 9.25
C THR A 211 -15.41 -0.37 7.81
N ALA A 212 -14.10 -0.35 7.61
CA ALA A 212 -13.47 -0.57 6.32
C ALA A 212 -13.42 -2.08 6.01
N TYR A 213 -13.99 -2.48 4.87
CA TYR A 213 -14.07 -3.88 4.43
C TYR A 213 -14.62 -4.83 5.52
N PRO A 214 -15.88 -4.62 5.98
CA PRO A 214 -16.41 -5.32 7.15
C PRO A 214 -16.52 -6.84 6.97
N SER A 215 -16.63 -7.34 5.74
CA SER A 215 -16.58 -8.78 5.43
C SER A 215 -15.27 -9.45 5.90
N GLN A 216 -14.18 -8.69 5.98
CA GLN A 216 -12.91 -9.19 6.51
C GLN A 216 -12.95 -9.32 8.04
N VAL A 217 -13.72 -8.49 8.74
CA VAL A 217 -13.72 -8.41 10.20
C VAL A 217 -14.80 -9.30 10.82
N VAL A 218 -15.96 -9.39 10.17
CA VAL A 218 -17.08 -10.19 10.66
C VAL A 218 -16.71 -11.67 10.61
N PRO A 219 -16.76 -12.42 11.74
CA PRO A 219 -16.51 -13.85 11.72
C PRO A 219 -17.63 -14.58 10.96
N PRO A 220 -17.32 -15.70 10.31
CA PRO A 220 -18.35 -16.52 9.69
C PRO A 220 -19.34 -17.03 10.74
N ARG A 221 -20.59 -17.28 10.31
CA ARG A 221 -21.67 -17.75 11.20
C ARG A 221 -21.37 -19.15 11.76
N GLU A 222 -20.84 -20.03 10.92
CA GLU A 222 -20.52 -21.42 11.25
C GLU A 222 -19.05 -21.73 10.89
N PRO A 223 -18.06 -21.22 11.66
CA PRO A 223 -16.65 -21.32 11.31
C PRO A 223 -16.10 -22.74 11.08
N THR A 224 -16.77 -23.75 11.64
CA THR A 224 -16.41 -25.17 11.49
C THR A 224 -17.17 -25.89 10.37
N ASP A 225 -18.01 -25.19 9.61
CA ASP A 225 -18.80 -25.73 8.49
C ASP A 225 -18.41 -25.07 7.14
N ILE A 226 -19.12 -25.40 6.06
CA ILE A 226 -18.93 -24.86 4.71
C ILE A 226 -19.63 -23.50 4.51
N SER A 227 -19.31 -22.81 3.39
CA SER A 227 -19.89 -21.50 3.02
C SER A 227 -19.48 -20.30 3.90
N ASN A 228 -18.29 -20.38 4.51
CA ASN A 228 -17.70 -19.28 5.27
C ASN A 228 -17.11 -18.20 4.35
N VAL A 229 -17.91 -17.18 4.02
CA VAL A 229 -17.55 -16.10 3.09
C VAL A 229 -17.05 -14.81 3.78
N THR A 230 -17.12 -14.73 5.10
CA THR A 230 -16.53 -13.64 5.90
C THR A 230 -15.36 -14.18 6.73
N GLU A 231 -14.42 -13.32 7.10
CA GLU A 231 -13.04 -13.80 7.41
C GLU A 231 -12.67 -13.74 8.90
N GLY A 232 -13.39 -12.99 9.73
CA GLY A 232 -13.11 -12.91 11.18
C GLY A 232 -11.75 -12.33 11.57
N LEU A 233 -11.10 -11.55 10.68
CA LEU A 233 -9.82 -10.91 10.95
C LEU A 233 -9.98 -9.81 12.01
N ARG A 234 -9.00 -9.72 12.91
CA ARG A 234 -8.92 -8.57 13.83
C ARG A 234 -8.29 -7.40 13.11
N VAL A 235 -8.82 -6.21 13.34
CA VAL A 235 -8.20 -4.96 12.88
C VAL A 235 -6.80 -4.80 13.45
N TRP A 236 -5.94 -4.12 12.70
CA TRP A 236 -4.58 -3.85 13.10
C TRP A 236 -4.14 -2.48 12.59
N GLN A 237 -3.66 -1.63 13.50
CA GLN A 237 -3.08 -0.34 13.15
C GLN A 237 -1.55 -0.51 13.03
N PRO A 238 -0.96 -0.43 11.83
CA PRO A 238 0.48 -0.27 11.70
C PRO A 238 0.91 1.02 12.40
N LYS A 239 2.09 1.01 13.01
CA LYS A 239 2.55 2.10 13.87
C LYS A 239 3.18 3.23 13.07
N LYS A 240 3.90 2.90 12.00
CA LYS A 240 4.59 3.87 11.14
C LYS A 240 4.55 3.50 9.67
N ILE A 241 4.67 4.50 8.82
CA ILE A 241 4.91 4.36 7.38
C ILE A 241 6.09 5.23 6.97
N TYR A 242 7.01 4.65 6.20
CA TYR A 242 8.13 5.33 5.57
C TYR A 242 8.09 5.11 4.06
N TYR A 243 8.58 6.09 3.32
CA TYR A 243 8.65 6.08 1.87
C TYR A 243 10.09 5.98 1.38
N PHE A 244 10.30 5.69 0.11
CA PHE A 244 11.57 5.85 -0.60
C PHE A 244 11.30 6.26 -2.05
N SER A 245 12.33 6.71 -2.75
CA SER A 245 12.24 7.20 -4.13
C SER A 245 13.51 6.83 -4.88
N ASP A 246 13.37 6.37 -6.13
CA ASP A 246 14.46 6.14 -7.08
C ASP A 246 14.73 7.40 -7.93
N ALA A 247 14.44 8.58 -7.37
CA ALA A 247 14.74 9.81 -8.08
C ALA A 247 16.23 9.85 -8.43
N SER A 248 16.55 10.27 -9.66
CA SER A 248 17.92 10.41 -10.16
C SER A 248 18.82 11.20 -9.20
N HIS A 249 18.21 12.07 -8.39
CA HIS A 249 18.81 12.76 -7.26
C HIS A 249 18.10 12.36 -5.97
N PRO A 250 18.83 12.15 -4.86
CA PRO A 250 18.20 11.84 -3.58
C PRO A 250 17.27 12.98 -3.15
N VAL A 251 16.03 12.64 -2.82
CA VAL A 251 15.10 13.61 -2.25
C VAL A 251 15.57 14.06 -0.86
N GLU A 252 15.65 15.38 -0.64
CA GLU A 252 16.01 15.92 0.67
C GLU A 252 14.82 15.82 1.63
N ALA A 253 14.77 14.75 2.41
CA ALA A 253 13.73 14.56 3.39
C ALA A 253 14.24 13.95 4.69
N SER A 254 13.52 14.21 5.78
CA SER A 254 13.80 13.62 7.07
C SER A 254 13.47 12.13 7.06
N GLY A 255 14.41 11.29 7.47
CA GLY A 255 14.17 9.88 7.74
C GLY A 255 15.37 9.24 8.44
N PRO A 256 15.24 7.97 8.87
CA PRO A 256 16.31 7.28 9.55
C PRO A 256 17.53 7.18 8.65
N PRO A 257 18.72 7.62 9.11
CA PRO A 257 19.95 7.38 8.38
C PRO A 257 20.24 5.87 8.36
N PHE A 258 20.72 5.38 7.22
CA PHE A 258 21.20 4.01 7.11
C PHE A 258 22.50 4.00 6.29
N ASP A 259 23.56 3.46 6.87
CA ASP A 259 24.84 3.30 6.19
C ASP A 259 24.91 1.93 5.51
N ILE A 260 24.76 1.92 4.19
CA ILE A 260 24.87 0.70 3.38
C ILE A 260 26.27 0.05 3.47
N GLY A 261 27.29 0.81 3.90
CA GLY A 261 28.66 0.37 4.11
C GLY A 261 28.90 -0.32 5.45
N GLU A 262 27.93 -0.28 6.37
CA GLU A 262 28.01 -1.00 7.64
C GLU A 262 28.22 -2.50 7.38
N ILE A 263 29.17 -3.09 8.10
CA ILE A 263 29.49 -4.52 7.99
C ILE A 263 28.49 -5.30 8.84
N SER A 264 27.76 -6.23 8.20
CA SER A 264 26.85 -7.13 8.91
C SER A 264 27.59 -7.93 9.99
N ARG A 265 27.04 -7.93 11.20
CA ARG A 265 27.54 -8.69 12.35
C ARG A 265 27.50 -10.19 12.10
N GLN A 266 26.48 -10.67 11.39
CA GLN A 266 26.32 -12.10 11.13
C GLN A 266 27.04 -12.54 9.84
N ARG A 267 26.93 -11.79 8.75
CA ARG A 267 27.51 -12.17 7.44
C ARG A 267 28.95 -11.71 7.23
N ARG A 268 29.45 -10.77 8.04
CA ARG A 268 30.83 -10.24 7.99
C ARG A 268 31.21 -9.58 6.67
N VAL A 269 30.22 -9.09 5.92
CA VAL A 269 30.39 -8.29 4.71
C VAL A 269 29.50 -7.04 4.78
N PRO A 270 29.81 -5.97 4.03
CA PRO A 270 28.96 -4.77 3.97
C PRO A 270 27.55 -5.05 3.46
N PHE A 271 26.55 -4.32 3.94
CA PHE A 271 25.16 -4.51 3.48
C PHE A 271 24.95 -4.25 1.99
N TYR A 272 25.72 -3.33 1.38
CA TYR A 272 25.67 -3.14 -0.08
C TYR A 272 26.08 -4.39 -0.86
N GLN A 273 26.95 -5.25 -0.29
CA GLN A 273 27.35 -6.49 -0.93
C GLN A 273 26.25 -7.54 -0.83
N ILE A 274 25.55 -7.60 0.31
CA ILE A 274 24.37 -8.48 0.48
C ILE A 274 23.24 -8.05 -0.46
N ALA A 275 23.04 -6.73 -0.62
CA ALA A 275 22.10 -6.20 -1.60
C ALA A 275 22.48 -6.55 -3.04
N ALA A 276 23.78 -6.53 -3.38
CA ALA A 276 24.25 -7.00 -4.67
C ALA A 276 23.91 -8.49 -4.90
N GLU A 277 24.14 -9.35 -3.89
CA GLU A 277 23.79 -10.77 -3.97
C GLU A 277 22.29 -10.96 -4.25
N LEU A 278 21.43 -10.20 -3.55
CA LEU A 278 19.98 -10.18 -3.78
C LEU A 278 19.62 -9.75 -5.21
N GLN A 279 20.24 -8.70 -5.73
CA GLN A 279 19.97 -8.18 -7.08
C GLN A 279 20.32 -9.17 -8.19
N THR A 280 21.30 -10.05 -7.99
CA THR A 280 21.69 -11.03 -9.02
C THR A 280 20.58 -12.04 -9.38
N TYR A 281 19.54 -12.16 -8.55
CA TYR A 281 18.41 -13.04 -8.83
C TYR A 281 17.44 -12.50 -9.88
N HIS A 282 17.39 -11.17 -10.12
CA HIS A 282 16.53 -10.50 -11.10
C HIS A 282 17.12 -10.53 -12.50
N ARG A 283 17.45 -11.72 -13.00
CA ARG A 283 18.24 -11.89 -14.24
C ARG A 283 17.51 -11.38 -15.48
N THR A 284 16.18 -11.36 -15.47
CA THR A 284 15.41 -10.76 -16.57
C THR A 284 15.56 -9.23 -16.61
N GLN A 285 16.02 -8.58 -15.54
CA GLN A 285 16.22 -7.14 -15.38
C GLN A 285 17.71 -6.79 -15.38
N ALA A 286 18.29 -6.55 -16.57
CA ALA A 286 19.73 -6.36 -16.71
C ALA A 286 20.28 -5.13 -15.99
N ASP A 287 19.54 -4.02 -15.99
CA ASP A 287 19.89 -2.78 -15.30
C ASP A 287 20.03 -2.95 -13.78
N VAL A 288 19.35 -3.95 -13.20
CA VAL A 288 19.48 -4.35 -11.80
C VAL A 288 20.56 -5.43 -11.62
N SER A 289 20.45 -6.54 -12.34
CA SER A 289 21.24 -7.75 -12.06
C SER A 289 22.67 -7.71 -12.59
N GLU A 290 22.93 -7.08 -13.74
CA GLU A 290 24.25 -7.08 -14.36
C GLU A 290 25.28 -6.23 -13.58
N PRO A 291 24.96 -4.98 -13.15
CA PRO A 291 25.86 -4.19 -12.32
C PRO A 291 26.21 -4.90 -11.02
N ALA A 292 25.23 -5.54 -10.38
CA ALA A 292 25.42 -6.31 -9.16
C ALA A 292 26.35 -7.51 -9.36
N ALA A 293 26.11 -8.30 -10.42
CA ALA A 293 26.92 -9.45 -10.75
C ALA A 293 28.35 -9.04 -11.14
N GLN A 294 28.53 -7.92 -11.85
CA GLN A 294 29.84 -7.37 -12.16
C GLN A 294 30.60 -6.91 -10.91
N ALA A 295 29.92 -6.22 -9.99
CA ALA A 295 30.51 -5.76 -8.75
C ALA A 295 31.01 -6.94 -7.90
N LEU A 296 30.20 -7.99 -7.76
CA LEU A 296 30.57 -9.22 -7.05
C LEU A 296 31.75 -9.96 -7.70
N ARG A 297 31.79 -10.05 -9.04
CA ARG A 297 32.90 -10.71 -9.75
C ARG A 297 34.23 -9.96 -9.65
N THR A 298 34.18 -8.63 -9.69
CA THR A 298 35.39 -7.78 -9.76
C THR A 298 35.85 -7.28 -8.39
N GLY A 299 34.97 -7.34 -7.39
CA GLY A 299 35.19 -6.69 -6.09
C GLY A 299 35.06 -5.16 -6.13
N ASN A 300 34.70 -4.57 -7.27
CA ASN A 300 34.48 -3.13 -7.40
C ASN A 300 32.99 -2.80 -7.27
N PHE A 301 32.62 -2.19 -6.14
CA PHE A 301 31.23 -1.82 -5.83
C PHE A 301 30.93 -0.33 -6.03
N ASP A 302 31.84 0.47 -6.58
CA ASP A 302 31.71 1.93 -6.57
C ASP A 302 30.43 2.42 -7.26
N SER A 303 30.14 1.93 -8.47
CA SER A 303 28.92 2.28 -9.21
C SER A 303 27.66 1.83 -8.48
N LEU A 304 27.66 0.59 -7.96
CA LEU A 304 26.50 0.05 -7.24
C LEU A 304 26.25 0.80 -5.92
N ARG A 305 27.31 1.14 -5.19
CA ARG A 305 27.22 1.94 -3.97
C ARG A 305 26.69 3.34 -4.25
N LEU A 306 27.16 3.98 -5.33
CA LEU A 306 26.66 5.29 -5.72
C LEU A 306 25.16 5.27 -6.02
N TRP A 307 24.66 4.20 -6.63
CA TRP A 307 23.23 4.00 -6.88
C TRP A 307 22.47 3.71 -5.58
N LEU A 308 22.89 2.70 -4.81
CA LEU A 308 22.25 2.31 -3.54
C LEU A 308 22.18 3.44 -2.50
N GLN A 309 23.16 4.36 -2.48
CA GLN A 309 23.18 5.50 -1.54
C GLN A 309 22.13 6.58 -1.86
N ARG A 310 21.50 6.53 -3.04
CA ARG A 310 20.44 7.48 -3.43
C ARG A 310 19.13 7.16 -2.74
N PHE A 311 18.89 5.90 -2.44
CA PHE A 311 17.71 5.46 -1.72
C PHE A 311 17.81 5.82 -0.25
N ARG A 312 16.89 6.67 0.18
CA ARG A 312 16.75 7.09 1.57
C ARG A 312 15.33 6.86 2.01
N LEU A 313 15.17 6.41 3.24
CA LEU A 313 13.87 6.38 3.87
C LEU A 313 13.41 7.81 4.14
N VAL A 314 12.18 8.11 3.77
CA VAL A 314 11.48 9.37 3.97
C VAL A 314 10.40 9.11 5.00
N PHE A 315 10.38 9.88 6.09
CA PHE A 315 9.35 9.75 7.12
C PHE A 315 7.99 10.14 6.55
N GLY A 316 7.04 9.20 6.58
CA GLY A 316 5.65 9.46 6.25
C GLY A 316 4.91 9.94 7.48
N LYS A 317 4.43 9.02 8.32
CA LYS A 317 3.75 9.36 9.58
C LYS A 317 3.86 8.25 10.61
N SER A 318 3.49 8.60 11.84
CA SER A 318 3.48 7.69 12.99
C SER A 318 2.24 7.90 13.85
N VAL A 319 1.70 6.80 14.40
CA VAL A 319 0.68 6.82 15.46
C VAL A 319 1.26 6.60 16.86
N VAL A 320 2.58 6.42 16.96
CA VAL A 320 3.34 6.32 18.21
C VAL A 320 4.39 7.45 18.30
N PRO A 321 4.82 7.87 19.50
CA PRO A 321 5.86 8.90 19.63
C PRO A 321 7.19 8.45 19.01
N CYS A 322 7.72 9.24 18.07
CA CYS A 322 9.07 9.06 17.51
C CYS A 322 9.59 10.37 16.91
N ARG A 323 10.90 10.43 16.64
CA ARG A 323 11.49 11.49 15.81
C ARG A 323 11.44 11.06 14.34
N PRO A 324 11.22 11.97 13.38
CA PRO A 324 11.25 11.63 11.95
C PRO A 324 12.57 10.98 11.50
N THR A 325 13.71 11.40 12.09
CA THR A 325 15.06 10.88 11.81
C THR A 325 15.50 9.78 12.78
N GLY A 326 14.65 9.38 13.73
CA GLY A 326 14.95 8.31 14.67
C GLY A 326 14.91 6.94 14.00
N ASP A 327 15.39 5.92 14.71
CA ASP A 327 15.32 4.53 14.23
C ASP A 327 13.89 4.15 13.79
N VAL A 328 13.79 3.31 12.77
CA VAL A 328 12.52 2.86 12.20
C VAL A 328 11.58 2.30 13.28
N PHE A 329 12.11 1.62 14.31
CA PHE A 329 11.34 1.06 15.42
C PHE A 329 11.30 1.94 16.68
N GLU A 330 11.81 3.19 16.66
CA GLU A 330 11.73 4.10 17.81
C GLU A 330 10.27 4.27 18.27
N GLY A 331 9.98 4.03 19.55
CA GLY A 331 8.62 4.12 20.09
C GLY A 331 7.67 2.96 19.73
N VAL A 332 8.12 1.97 18.95
CA VAL A 332 7.36 0.74 18.70
C VAL A 332 7.40 -0.15 19.94
N THR A 333 6.24 -0.38 20.54
CA THR A 333 6.05 -1.35 21.64
C THR A 333 5.42 -2.65 21.13
N GLN A 334 5.51 -3.72 21.92
CA GLN A 334 4.72 -4.93 21.64
C GLN A 334 3.22 -4.66 21.78
N GLY A 335 2.41 -5.35 20.97
CA GLY A 335 0.94 -5.26 20.99
C GLY A 335 0.37 -4.27 19.97
N ALA A 336 -0.96 -4.22 19.90
CA ALA A 336 -1.67 -3.32 18.97
C ALA A 336 -1.55 -1.86 19.43
N ALA A 337 -1.38 -0.95 18.47
CA ALA A 337 -1.59 0.48 18.72
C ALA A 337 -3.09 0.81 18.72
N ALA A 338 -3.47 1.90 19.39
CA ALA A 338 -4.81 2.44 19.27
C ALA A 338 -5.05 2.89 17.81
N PHE A 339 -6.25 2.62 17.30
CA PHE A 339 -6.64 3.11 15.99
C PHE A 339 -6.63 4.65 15.98
N LYS A 340 -5.97 5.23 14.98
CA LYS A 340 -5.96 6.68 14.75
C LYS A 340 -6.70 6.97 13.45
N ARG A 341 -7.92 7.49 13.57
CA ARG A 341 -8.69 7.94 12.41
C ARG A 341 -7.98 9.12 11.74
N THR A 342 -7.87 9.08 10.43
CA THR A 342 -7.37 10.22 9.65
C THR A 342 -8.32 11.40 9.71
N ARG A 343 -7.77 12.61 9.53
CA ARG A 343 -8.56 13.83 9.34
C ARG A 343 -9.50 13.74 8.13
N GLY A 344 -9.11 13.00 7.10
CA GLY A 344 -9.81 12.95 5.82
C GLY A 344 -9.66 14.27 5.05
N TYR A 345 -10.30 14.36 3.88
CA TYR A 345 -10.23 15.54 3.03
C TYR A 345 -11.02 16.71 3.65
N PRO A 346 -10.38 17.85 3.99
CA PRO A 346 -11.10 19.04 4.41
C PRO A 346 -11.70 19.75 3.19
N ILE A 347 -12.99 20.10 3.23
CA ILE A 347 -13.56 21.02 2.25
C ILE A 347 -13.00 22.41 2.53
N GLY A 348 -12.05 22.86 1.72
CA GLY A 348 -11.51 24.21 1.81
C GLY A 348 -12.56 25.26 1.41
N THR A 349 -12.71 26.32 2.21
CA THR A 349 -13.45 27.52 1.82
C THR A 349 -12.51 28.48 1.10
N GLN A 350 -12.21 28.21 -0.17
CA GLN A 350 -11.52 29.21 -0.99
C GLN A 350 -12.46 30.37 -1.30
N ARG A 351 -11.89 31.56 -1.52
CA ARG A 351 -12.62 32.79 -1.82
C ARG A 351 -12.01 33.46 -3.04
N GLY A 352 -12.86 34.03 -3.89
CA GLY A 352 -12.40 34.76 -5.06
C GLY A 352 -12.15 33.84 -6.26
N VAL A 353 -11.39 34.35 -7.22
CA VAL A 353 -10.97 33.60 -8.41
C VAL A 353 -9.58 33.04 -8.13
N ALA A 354 -9.29 31.81 -8.55
CA ALA A 354 -7.97 31.21 -8.39
C ALA A 354 -7.57 30.38 -9.62
N MET A 355 -6.27 30.27 -9.85
CA MET A 355 -5.68 29.31 -10.79
C MET A 355 -4.65 28.46 -10.06
N GLU A 356 -4.72 27.14 -10.23
CA GLU A 356 -3.79 26.19 -9.63
C GLU A 356 -3.41 25.08 -10.62
N LEU A 357 -2.33 24.36 -10.34
CA LEU A 357 -2.06 23.08 -11.02
C LEU A 357 -3.17 22.08 -10.69
N GLY A 358 -3.68 21.44 -11.73
CA GLY A 358 -4.74 20.43 -11.71
C GLY A 358 -4.23 18.99 -11.76
N GLY A 359 -5.12 18.06 -12.10
CA GLY A 359 -4.79 16.65 -12.29
C GLY A 359 -4.07 16.02 -11.11
N VAL A 360 -2.96 15.32 -11.38
CA VAL A 360 -2.14 14.63 -10.37
C VAL A 360 -1.60 15.58 -9.30
N PHE A 361 -1.26 16.82 -9.66
CA PHE A 361 -0.75 17.82 -8.71
C PHE A 361 -1.82 18.32 -7.74
N ALA A 362 -3.05 18.53 -8.23
CA ALA A 362 -4.19 18.84 -7.36
C ALA A 362 -4.57 17.65 -6.48
N PHE A 363 -4.55 16.45 -7.05
CA PHE A 363 -4.79 15.22 -6.30
C PHE A 363 -3.82 15.08 -5.14
N TYR A 364 -2.50 15.16 -5.38
CA TYR A 364 -1.51 15.00 -4.31
C TYR A 364 -1.61 16.05 -3.23
N ARG A 365 -1.84 17.32 -3.60
CA ARG A 365 -2.09 18.39 -2.63
C ARG A 365 -3.24 18.02 -1.67
N ASN A 366 -4.33 17.46 -2.20
CA ASN A 366 -5.46 17.00 -1.39
C ASN A 366 -5.18 15.69 -0.64
N PHE A 367 -4.46 14.76 -1.28
CA PHE A 367 -4.09 13.45 -0.74
C PHE A 367 -3.21 13.62 0.51
N TRP A 368 -2.16 14.44 0.43
CA TRP A 368 -1.28 14.66 1.58
C TRP A 368 -2.03 15.24 2.78
N HIS A 369 -2.95 16.17 2.54
CA HIS A 369 -3.85 16.65 3.58
C HIS A 369 -4.78 15.55 4.12
N ALA A 370 -5.41 14.76 3.26
CA ALA A 370 -6.34 13.71 3.70
C ALA A 370 -5.66 12.66 4.60
N HIS A 371 -4.37 12.42 4.35
CA HIS A 371 -3.57 11.39 5.01
C HIS A 371 -2.55 11.92 6.02
N GLU A 372 -2.59 13.21 6.40
CA GLU A 372 -1.71 13.81 7.41
C GLU A 372 -0.20 13.67 7.10
N ILE A 373 0.16 13.88 5.83
CA ILE A 373 1.53 13.82 5.31
C ILE A 373 1.88 15.07 4.49
N GLU A 374 1.34 16.23 4.85
CA GLU A 374 1.54 17.51 4.14
C GLU A 374 2.99 17.98 4.04
N HIS A 375 3.85 17.56 4.97
CA HIS A 375 5.27 17.89 4.92
C HIS A 375 5.95 17.27 3.69
N LEU A 376 5.34 16.28 3.03
CA LEU A 376 5.85 15.77 1.75
C LEU A 376 5.78 16.82 0.63
N ALA A 377 4.87 17.79 0.71
CA ALA A 377 4.71 18.85 -0.28
C ALA A 377 5.94 19.75 -0.42
N SER A 378 6.82 19.79 0.59
CA SER A 378 8.05 20.57 0.55
C SER A 378 9.28 19.79 0.09
N ILE A 379 9.14 18.49 -0.21
CA ILE A 379 10.28 17.66 -0.62
C ILE A 379 10.66 17.95 -2.08
N VAL A 380 9.67 18.07 -2.95
CA VAL A 380 9.86 18.33 -4.38
C VAL A 380 8.85 19.37 -4.85
N GLU A 381 9.33 20.45 -5.45
CA GLU A 381 8.46 21.40 -6.15
C GLU A 381 7.81 20.72 -7.36
N PRO A 382 6.62 21.17 -7.83
CA PRO A 382 6.00 20.56 -9.00
C PRO A 382 6.94 20.54 -10.20
N GLU A 383 7.28 19.33 -10.62
CA GLU A 383 8.21 19.06 -11.71
C GLU A 383 7.74 17.89 -12.58
N ILE A 384 8.25 17.83 -13.82
CA ILE A 384 8.01 16.72 -14.73
C ILE A 384 9.19 16.53 -15.69
N GLU A 385 9.48 15.28 -16.04
CA GLU A 385 10.45 14.94 -17.08
C GLU A 385 9.72 14.36 -18.29
N ILE A 386 10.04 14.87 -19.47
CA ILE A 386 9.39 14.48 -20.73
C ILE A 386 10.43 14.27 -21.83
N ALA A 387 10.17 13.35 -22.76
CA ALA A 387 11.06 13.10 -23.88
C ALA A 387 11.04 14.26 -24.90
N VAL A 388 12.15 14.43 -25.64
CA VAL A 388 12.18 15.32 -26.81
C VAL A 388 11.02 15.02 -27.77
N HIS A 389 10.52 16.04 -28.47
CA HIS A 389 9.39 15.96 -29.42
C HIS A 389 8.05 15.46 -28.88
N SER A 390 7.94 15.11 -27.61
CA SER A 390 6.72 14.55 -27.04
C SER A 390 5.71 15.64 -26.66
N TYR A 391 4.46 15.22 -26.50
CA TYR A 391 3.40 16.07 -25.97
C TYR A 391 3.47 16.09 -24.45
N LEU A 392 3.57 17.29 -23.90
CA LEU A 392 3.45 17.55 -22.47
C LEU A 392 2.05 18.07 -22.17
N HIS A 393 1.33 17.36 -21.31
CA HIS A 393 0.02 17.73 -20.80
C HIS A 393 0.14 18.23 -19.35
N ILE A 394 -0.26 19.46 -19.08
CA ILE A 394 -0.31 20.00 -17.72
C ILE A 394 -1.72 20.56 -17.48
N PRO A 395 -2.59 19.85 -16.75
CA PRO A 395 -3.92 20.36 -16.45
C PRO A 395 -3.83 21.51 -15.44
N LEU A 396 -4.62 22.55 -15.66
CA LEU A 396 -4.86 23.62 -14.68
C LEU A 396 -6.29 23.54 -14.15
N LEU A 397 -6.51 24.14 -12.98
CA LEU A 397 -7.83 24.38 -12.41
C LEU A 397 -8.04 25.89 -12.30
N LEU A 398 -9.00 26.40 -13.04
CA LEU A 398 -9.55 27.74 -12.83
C LEU A 398 -10.77 27.59 -11.91
N ARG A 399 -10.81 28.38 -10.86
CA ARG A 399 -11.89 28.36 -9.87
C ARG A 399 -12.47 29.76 -9.72
N ASN A 400 -13.79 29.83 -9.63
CA ASN A 400 -14.50 31.05 -9.30
C ASN A 400 -15.40 30.79 -8.09
N ASP A 401 -14.91 31.09 -6.89
CA ASP A 401 -15.67 30.96 -5.64
C ASP A 401 -16.41 32.27 -5.29
N THR A 402 -16.84 33.03 -6.31
CA THR A 402 -17.66 34.26 -6.17
C THR A 402 -19.10 34.05 -6.65
N GLU A 403 -19.97 34.98 -6.31
CA GLU A 403 -21.38 34.99 -6.73
C GLU A 403 -21.58 35.47 -8.18
N ASP A 404 -20.55 36.05 -8.80
CA ASP A 404 -20.60 36.63 -10.13
C ASP A 404 -19.92 35.73 -11.17
N SER A 405 -20.32 35.87 -12.44
CA SER A 405 -19.53 35.28 -13.53
C SER A 405 -18.26 36.09 -13.76
N VAL A 406 -17.14 35.41 -13.99
CA VAL A 406 -15.85 36.05 -14.26
C VAL A 406 -15.31 35.62 -15.62
N GLU A 407 -14.62 36.51 -16.31
CA GLU A 407 -13.79 36.17 -17.47
C GLU A 407 -12.33 36.19 -17.06
N VAL A 408 -11.66 35.04 -17.20
CA VAL A 408 -10.23 34.87 -16.93
C VAL A 408 -9.50 34.81 -18.27
N LEU A 409 -8.56 35.73 -18.47
CA LEU A 409 -7.56 35.63 -19.54
C LEU A 409 -6.39 34.79 -19.02
N LEU A 410 -6.14 33.65 -19.64
CA LEU A 410 -5.03 32.76 -19.35
C LEU A 410 -3.97 32.89 -20.43
N GLU A 411 -2.73 33.15 -20.03
CA GLU A 411 -1.58 33.29 -20.92
C GLU A 411 -0.45 32.38 -20.45
N SER A 412 0.16 31.64 -21.37
CA SER A 412 1.35 30.84 -21.10
C SER A 412 2.63 31.61 -21.44
N GLY A 413 3.67 31.40 -20.64
CA GLY A 413 5.05 31.76 -20.94
C GLY A 413 5.88 30.49 -21.02
N VAL A 414 6.38 30.17 -22.21
CA VAL A 414 7.15 28.95 -22.46
C VAL A 414 8.61 29.27 -22.75
N PRO A 415 9.55 28.36 -22.42
CA PRO A 415 10.96 28.51 -22.78
C PRO A 415 11.18 28.48 -24.29
N ALA A 416 12.37 28.87 -24.75
CA ALA A 416 12.72 28.85 -26.17
C ALA A 416 12.65 27.43 -26.74
N GLY A 417 12.12 27.28 -27.95
CA GLY A 417 11.99 25.98 -28.64
C GLY A 417 10.72 25.19 -28.28
N TRP A 418 10.09 25.49 -27.15
CA TRP A 418 8.78 24.93 -26.81
C TRP A 418 7.68 25.55 -27.68
N LYS A 419 6.66 24.74 -27.99
CA LYS A 419 5.46 25.19 -28.69
C LYS A 419 4.22 24.89 -27.87
N GLU A 420 3.44 25.92 -27.56
CA GLU A 420 2.09 25.73 -27.03
C GLU A 420 1.17 25.19 -28.15
N ALA A 421 0.54 24.06 -27.89
CA ALA A 421 -0.50 23.50 -28.75
C ALA A 421 -1.89 24.02 -28.34
N SER A 422 -2.15 24.17 -27.04
CA SER A 422 -3.38 24.75 -26.50
C SER A 422 -3.26 25.07 -25.01
N GLY A 423 -4.12 25.95 -24.51
CA GLY A 423 -4.24 26.25 -23.08
C GLY A 423 -4.57 27.72 -22.84
N SER A 424 -3.83 28.62 -23.48
CA SER A 424 -4.03 30.06 -23.43
C SER A 424 -5.34 30.47 -24.11
N GLY A 425 -6.04 31.45 -23.52
CA GLY A 425 -7.32 31.91 -24.04
C GLY A 425 -8.18 32.59 -22.98
N ARG A 426 -9.41 32.94 -23.37
CA ARG A 426 -10.41 33.49 -22.45
C ARG A 426 -11.36 32.41 -21.98
N TYR A 427 -11.48 32.29 -20.66
CA TYR A 427 -12.37 31.34 -20.00
C TYR A 427 -13.42 32.10 -19.21
N ARG A 428 -14.70 31.91 -19.54
CA ARG A 428 -15.81 32.42 -18.74
C ARG A 428 -16.20 31.37 -17.71
N LEU A 429 -16.06 31.70 -16.43
CA LEU A 429 -16.51 30.86 -15.32
C LEU A 429 -17.79 31.45 -14.73
N GLY A 430 -18.80 30.61 -14.54
CA GLY A 430 -19.99 30.94 -13.77
C GLY A 430 -19.70 31.01 -12.27
N PRO A 431 -20.67 31.46 -11.46
CA PRO A 431 -20.56 31.48 -10.00
C PRO A 431 -20.29 30.09 -9.43
N PHE A 432 -19.36 29.97 -8.49
CA PHE A 432 -18.94 28.72 -7.85
C PHE A 432 -18.49 27.62 -8.84
N GLU A 433 -18.07 27.99 -10.05
CA GLU A 433 -17.59 27.05 -11.06
C GLU A 433 -16.11 26.73 -10.84
N THR A 434 -15.77 25.45 -10.91
CA THR A 434 -14.39 24.98 -11.14
C THR A 434 -14.30 24.41 -12.55
N ARG A 435 -13.38 24.93 -13.34
CA ARG A 435 -13.11 24.48 -14.70
C ARG A 435 -11.70 23.94 -14.82
N SER A 436 -11.59 22.71 -15.32
CA SER A 436 -10.30 22.19 -15.73
C SER A 436 -9.93 22.73 -17.11
N VAL A 437 -8.72 23.27 -17.23
CA VAL A 437 -8.15 23.73 -18.49
C VAL A 437 -7.03 22.77 -18.87
N GLN A 438 -7.17 22.11 -20.01
CA GLN A 438 -6.15 21.21 -20.53
C GLN A 438 -5.10 22.02 -21.29
N THR A 439 -3.87 22.04 -20.79
CA THR A 439 -2.78 22.75 -21.47
C THR A 439 -1.80 21.74 -22.07
N PHE A 440 -1.45 21.95 -23.34
CA PHE A 440 -0.64 21.03 -24.11
C PHE A 440 0.52 21.78 -24.76
N PHE A 441 1.71 21.21 -24.62
CA PHE A 441 2.94 21.74 -25.18
C PHE A 441 3.66 20.64 -25.96
N ILE A 442 4.49 21.04 -26.91
CA ILE A 442 5.38 20.15 -27.64
C ILE A 442 6.79 20.47 -27.19
N ALA A 443 7.49 19.46 -26.67
CA ALA A 443 8.86 19.57 -26.20
C ALA A 443 9.83 19.86 -27.38
N PRO A 444 10.91 20.61 -27.15
CA PRO A 444 11.92 20.89 -28.16
C PRO A 444 12.62 19.59 -28.65
N PRO A 445 13.26 19.64 -29.83
CA PRO A 445 14.04 18.52 -30.38
C PRO A 445 15.33 18.24 -29.60
N ASP A 446 15.92 19.27 -29.00
CA ASP A 446 17.21 19.20 -28.32
C ASP A 446 17.02 19.45 -26.83
N PRO A 447 17.48 18.56 -25.94
CA PRO A 447 17.32 18.74 -24.50
C PRO A 447 18.26 19.85 -24.00
N ALA A 448 17.72 20.76 -23.18
CA ALA A 448 18.51 21.83 -22.56
C ALA A 448 19.49 21.32 -21.48
N GLY A 449 19.35 20.06 -21.04
CA GLY A 449 20.18 19.45 -19.99
C GLY A 449 19.94 20.00 -18.58
N GLN A 450 18.92 20.84 -18.40
CA GLN A 450 18.54 21.47 -17.13
C GLN A 450 17.01 21.60 -17.02
N MET A 451 16.53 21.91 -15.81
CA MET A 451 15.13 22.25 -15.59
C MET A 451 14.79 23.61 -16.23
N GLU A 452 13.65 23.70 -16.87
CA GLU A 452 13.07 24.90 -17.46
C GLU A 452 11.71 25.20 -16.82
N ASP A 453 11.28 26.48 -16.82
CA ASP A 453 10.00 26.87 -16.23
C ASP A 453 8.95 27.11 -17.34
N ILE A 454 7.84 26.36 -17.31
CA ILE A 454 6.60 26.76 -18.01
C ILE A 454 5.74 27.54 -17.02
N ARG A 455 5.28 28.73 -17.42
CA ARG A 455 4.52 29.66 -16.57
C ARG A 455 3.14 29.88 -17.14
N TRP A 456 2.15 30.00 -16.27
CA TRP A 456 0.81 30.46 -16.64
C TRP A 456 0.46 31.68 -15.80
N MET A 457 -0.06 32.72 -16.46
CA MET A 457 -0.57 33.92 -15.82
C MET A 457 -2.08 33.99 -16.05
N ALA A 458 -2.85 34.11 -14.97
CA ALA A 458 -4.28 34.37 -15.04
C ALA A 458 -4.56 35.85 -14.77
N ARG A 459 -5.41 36.48 -15.57
CA ARG A 459 -5.84 37.88 -15.40
C ARG A 459 -7.35 38.00 -15.38
N VAL A 460 -7.87 38.85 -14.50
CA VAL A 460 -9.30 39.22 -14.44
C VAL A 460 -9.41 40.74 -14.53
N GLY A 461 -10.14 41.24 -15.51
CA GLY A 461 -10.27 42.70 -15.74
C GLY A 461 -8.94 43.42 -15.98
N GLY A 462 -7.93 42.72 -16.55
CA GLY A 462 -6.58 43.24 -16.80
C GLY A 462 -5.59 43.08 -15.63
N ASN A 463 -6.08 42.86 -14.41
CA ASN A 463 -5.24 42.65 -13.23
C ASN A 463 -4.71 41.21 -13.18
N LEU A 464 -3.41 41.05 -12.89
CA LEU A 464 -2.82 39.73 -12.65
C LEU A 464 -3.40 39.14 -11.37
N LEU A 465 -4.00 37.96 -11.49
CA LEU A 465 -4.52 37.19 -10.38
C LEU A 465 -3.37 36.47 -9.67
N ASN A 466 -2.70 35.58 -10.39
CA ASN A 466 -1.53 34.86 -9.92
C ASN A 466 -0.75 34.25 -11.11
N THR A 467 0.42 33.73 -10.79
CA THR A 467 1.27 32.97 -11.70
C THR A 467 1.45 31.56 -11.16
N VAL A 468 1.21 30.55 -11.99
CA VAL A 468 1.54 29.15 -11.70
C VAL A 468 2.78 28.77 -12.51
N VAL A 469 3.66 27.97 -11.93
CA VAL A 469 4.91 27.53 -12.56
C VAL A 469 5.01 26.01 -12.47
N MET A 470 5.44 25.37 -13.56
CA MET A 470 5.86 23.97 -13.60
C MET A 470 7.32 23.92 -14.01
N LYS A 471 8.12 23.15 -13.28
CA LYS A 471 9.48 22.81 -13.70
C LYS A 471 9.43 21.63 -14.66
N VAL A 472 10.12 21.74 -15.78
CA VAL A 472 10.13 20.70 -16.80
C VAL A 472 11.56 20.40 -17.20
N LYS A 473 11.91 19.11 -17.23
CA LYS A 473 13.16 18.63 -17.80
C LYS A 473 12.87 17.90 -19.10
N VAL A 474 13.59 18.25 -20.15
CA VAL A 474 13.57 17.53 -21.43
C VAL A 474 14.74 16.57 -21.46
N SER A 475 14.45 15.31 -21.77
CA SER A 475 15.44 14.24 -21.88
C SER A 475 15.28 13.49 -23.20
N GLU A 476 16.31 12.76 -23.61
CA GLU A 476 16.27 11.93 -24.83
C GLU A 476 15.17 10.87 -24.76
N TRP A 477 14.99 10.29 -23.56
CA TRP A 477 13.99 9.25 -23.33
C TRP A 477 13.40 9.39 -21.93
N THR A 478 12.09 9.19 -21.84
CA THR A 478 11.32 9.08 -20.59
C THR A 478 10.19 8.08 -20.79
N LEU A 479 9.58 7.63 -19.70
CA LEU A 479 8.28 6.98 -19.78
C LEU A 479 7.25 7.93 -20.43
N PRO A 480 6.24 7.41 -21.16
CA PRO A 480 5.13 8.23 -21.64
C PRO A 480 4.40 8.88 -20.47
N GLN A 481 4.02 10.14 -20.62
CA GLN A 481 3.22 10.83 -19.61
C GLN A 481 1.86 10.16 -19.39
#